data_AF-R6CIV4-F1
#
_entry.id   AF-R6CIV4-F1
#
_cell.length_a   1.000
_cell.length_b   1.000
_cell.length_c   1.000
_cell.angle_alpha   90.00
_cell.angle_beta   90.00
_cell.angle_gamma   90.00
#
_symmetry.space_group_name_H-M   'P 1'
#
loop_
_entity.id
_entity.type
_entity.pdbx_description
1 polymer ?
#
loop_
_entity_poly.entity_id
_entity_poly.type
_entity_poly.pdbx_seq_one_letter_code
_entity_poly.pdbx_strand_id
1 'polypeptide(L)' 'MKSKLFKISTRLGKVFAALAMAVTISNVNSTCVFISHQPEMPAESKKLRKF' A
#
# COMPACT_ATOMS: atom_id res chain seq x y z
N MET A 1 -3.45 -33.36 14.05
CA MET A 1 -2.26 -32.47 13.88
C MET A 1 -2.21 -31.77 12.52
N LYS A 2 -2.34 -32.48 11.39
CA LYS A 2 -2.22 -31.92 10.03
C LYS A 2 -3.15 -30.72 9.73
N SER A 3 -4.39 -30.75 10.22
CA SER A 3 -5.37 -29.66 10.05
C SER A 3 -5.03 -28.37 10.80
N LYS A 4 -4.42 -28.46 11.99
CA LYS A 4 -3.93 -27.30 12.74
C LYS A 4 -2.72 -26.68 12.04
N LEU A 5 -1.81 -27.51 11.52
CA LEU A 5 -0.65 -27.07 10.75
C LEU A 5 -1.06 -26.34 9.46
N PHE A 6 -2.05 -26.87 8.74
CA PHE A 6 -2.61 -26.21 7.55
C PHE A 6 -3.27 -24.86 7.86
N LYS A 7 -3.99 -24.75 9.00
CA LYS A 7 -4.54 -23.46 9.47
C LYS A 7 -3.45 -22.43 9.80
N ILE A 8 -2.33 -22.86 10.36
CA ILE A 8 -1.19 -21.97 10.66
C ILE A 8 -0.53 -21.51 9.36
N SER A 9 -0.27 -22.43 8.43
CA SER A 9 0.31 -22.14 7.12
C SER A 9 -0.54 -21.13 6.33
N THR A 10 -1.87 -21.31 6.32
CA THR A 10 -2.78 -20.39 5.63
C THR A 10 -2.86 -19.02 6.31
N ARG A 11 -2.79 -18.94 7.64
CA ARG A 11 -2.67 -17.65 8.35
C ARG A 11 -1.37 -16.93 8.02
N LEU A 12 -0.24 -17.64 8.06
CA LEU A 12 1.07 -17.07 7.69
C LEU A 12 1.06 -16.58 6.24
N GLY A 13 0.54 -17.37 5.31
CA GLY A 13 0.41 -16.97 3.90
C GLY A 13 -0.37 -15.68 3.71
N LYS A 14 -1.47 -15.48 4.46
CA LYS A 14 -2.24 -14.21 4.43
C LYS A 14 -1.43 -13.02 4.95
N VAL A 15 -0.66 -13.21 6.02
CA VAL A 15 0.21 -12.16 6.56
C VAL A 15 1.32 -11.81 5.56
N PHE A 16 1.95 -12.81 4.95
CA PHE A 16 2.96 -12.59 3.92
C PHE A 16 2.40 -11.87 2.69
N ALA A 17 1.19 -12.22 2.24
CA ALA A 17 0.54 -11.52 1.13
C ALA A 17 0.25 -10.05 1.45
N ALA A 18 -0.26 -9.76 2.66
CA ALA A 18 -0.49 -8.39 3.10
C ALA A 18 0.81 -7.59 3.20
N LEU A 19 1.88 -8.21 3.70
CA LEU A 19 3.21 -7.58 3.80
C LEU A 19 3.79 -7.29 2.41
N ALA A 20 3.69 -8.23 1.47
CA ALA A 20 4.15 -8.05 0.10
C ALA A 20 3.41 -6.89 -0.59
N MET A 21 2.10 -6.74 -0.35
CA MET A 21 1.31 -5.62 -0.85
C MET A 21 1.77 -4.29 -0.24
N ALA A 22 2.02 -4.24 1.07
CA ALA A 22 2.51 -3.04 1.74
C ALA A 22 3.90 -2.59 1.23
N VAL A 23 4.81 -3.55 1.03
CA VAL A 23 6.15 -3.28 0.44
C VAL A 23 6.01 -2.78 -1.00
N THR A 24 5.13 -3.38 -1.78
CA THR A 24 4.88 -2.95 -3.16
C THR A 24 4.36 -1.51 -3.18
N ILE A 25 3.33 -1.19 -2.40
CA ILE A 25 2.78 0.17 -2.27
C ILE A 25 3.88 1.16 -1.88
N SER A 26 4.69 0.82 -0.88
CA SER A 26 5.83 1.64 -0.44
C SER A 26 6.84 1.88 -1.57
N ASN A 27 7.18 0.85 -2.34
CA ASN A 27 8.13 0.95 -3.45
C ASN A 27 7.61 1.78 -4.63
N VAL A 28 6.37 1.58 -5.09
CA VAL A 28 5.83 2.44 -6.16
C VAL A 28 5.65 3.88 -5.67
N ASN A 29 5.27 4.10 -4.42
CA ASN A 29 5.19 5.46 -3.87
C ASN A 29 6.58 6.11 -3.66
N SER A 30 7.62 5.32 -3.32
CA SER A 30 8.97 5.84 -3.12
C SER A 30 9.64 6.27 -4.43
N THR A 31 9.24 5.72 -5.59
CA THR A 31 9.68 6.28 -6.89
C THR A 31 9.16 7.71 -7.14
N CYS A 32 8.15 8.15 -6.37
CA CYS A 32 7.65 9.51 -6.32
C CYS A 32 7.85 10.13 -4.92
N VAL A 33 9.08 10.12 -4.37
CA VAL A 33 9.44 10.84 -3.12
C VAL A 33 8.88 12.27 -3.10
N PHE A 34 8.77 12.88 -4.28
CA PHE A 34 8.17 14.18 -4.52
C PHE A 34 6.73 14.31 -4.01
N ILE A 35 5.89 13.28 -4.15
CA ILE A 35 4.48 13.32 -3.68
C ILE A 35 4.41 13.29 -2.15
N SER A 36 5.30 12.54 -1.48
CA SER A 36 5.30 12.44 -0.01
C SER A 36 5.79 13.72 0.68
N HIS A 37 6.61 14.52 0.01
CA HIS A 37 7.11 15.82 0.51
C HIS A 37 6.41 17.01 -0.13
N GLN A 38 5.36 16.78 -0.92
CA GLN A 38 4.61 17.87 -1.52
C GLN A 38 3.88 18.64 -0.41
N PRO A 39 3.93 19.99 -0.46
CA PRO A 39 3.04 20.79 0.38
C PRO A 39 1.59 20.47 0.02
N GLU A 40 0.66 20.82 0.91
CA GLU A 40 -0.76 20.69 0.65
C GLU A 40 -1.12 21.33 -0.69
N MET A 41 -1.93 20.64 -1.49
CA MET A 41 -2.28 21.09 -2.83
C MET A 41 -3.04 22.43 -2.75
N PRO A 42 -2.61 23.47 -3.51
CA PRO A 42 -3.27 24.78 -3.47
C PRO A 42 -4.77 24.67 -3.75
N ALA A 43 -5.60 25.42 -3.02
CA ALA A 43 -7.06 25.35 -3.16
C ALA A 43 -7.53 25.66 -4.60
N GLU A 44 -6.77 26.50 -5.31
CA GLU A 44 -7.02 26.91 -6.68
C GLU A 44 -6.87 25.77 -7.69
N SER A 45 -6.09 24.73 -7.38
CA SER A 45 -5.92 23.56 -8.26
C SER A 45 -7.24 22.83 -8.51
N LYS A 46 -8.20 22.94 -7.58
CA LYS A 46 -9.54 22.37 -7.72
C LYS A 46 -10.29 22.93 -8.94
N LYS A 47 -9.97 24.15 -9.38
CA LYS A 47 -10.54 24.77 -10.58
C LYS A 47 -10.10 24.09 -11.88
N LEU A 48 -8.99 23.35 -11.84
CA LEU A 48 -8.45 22.60 -12.98
C LEU A 48 -9.02 21.17 -13.04
N ARG A 49 -9.82 20.74 -12.04
CA ARG A 49 -10.42 19.41 -12.02
C ARG A 49 -11.55 19.35 -13.05
N LYS A 50 -11.54 18.32 -13.90
CA LYS A 50 -12.55 18.10 -14.95
C LYS A 50 -13.87 17.48 -14.45
N PHE A 51 -14.02 17.24 -13.14
CA PHE A 51 -15.16 16.51 -12.54
C PHE A 51 -15.70 17.22 -11.32
#